data_AF-A0A832CEE6-F1
#
_entry.id   AF-A0A832CEE6-F1
#
_cell.length_a   1.000
_cell.length_b   1.000
_cell.length_c   1.000
_cell.angle_alpha   90.00
_cell.angle_beta   90.00
_cell.angle_gamma   90.00
#
_symmetry.space_group_name_H-M   'P 1'
#
loop_
_entity.id
_entity.type
_entity.pdbx_description
1 polymer ?
#
loop_
_entity_poly.entity_id
_entity_poly.type
_entity_poly.pdbx_seq_one_letter_code
_entity_poly.pdbx_strand_id
1 'polypeptide(L)' 'MEKFKKLLEHWIEHNEEHIETYKKWANDIKGNASELLKEAVKKFEEGNEILKRIYEKLNE' A
#
# COMPACT_ATOMS: atom_id res chain seq x y z
N MET A 1 0.15 21.43 -8.82
CA MET A 1 0.29 20.03 -9.27
C MET A 1 1.59 19.40 -8.79
N GLU A 2 2.75 20.03 -8.96
CA GLU A 2 4.05 19.47 -8.51
C GLU A 2 4.12 19.04 -7.04
N LYS A 3 3.62 19.86 -6.11
CA LYS A 3 3.58 19.49 -4.68
C LYS A 3 2.74 18.23 -4.43
N PHE A 4 1.63 18.07 -5.15
CA PHE A 4 0.78 16.89 -5.01
C PHE A 4 1.46 15.64 -5.55
N LYS A 5 2.11 15.73 -6.72
CA LYS A 5 2.90 14.63 -7.29
C LYS A 5 3.98 14.13 -6.33
N LYS A 6 4.78 15.05 -5.76
CA LYS A 6 5.83 14.69 -4.79
C LYS A 6 5.29 14.03 -3.53
N LEU A 7 4.17 14.53 -3.00
CA LEU A 7 3.53 13.88 -1.85
C LEU A 7 3.01 12.50 -2.23
N LEU A 8 2.35 12.37 -3.38
CA LEU A 8 1.78 11.11 -3.85
C LEU A 8 2.86 10.03 -4.04
N GLU A 9 3.98 10.37 -4.67
CA GLU A 9 5.15 9.51 -4.79
C GLU A 9 5.65 9.01 -3.43
N HIS A 10 5.89 9.94 -2.49
CA HIS A 10 6.34 9.59 -1.15
C HIS A 10 5.35 8.68 -0.40
N TRP A 11 4.04 8.93 -0.53
CA TRP A 11 3.02 8.09 0.09
C TRP A 11 2.93 6.70 -0.56
N ILE A 12 3.16 6.59 -1.87
CA ILE A 12 3.20 5.29 -2.56
C ILE A 12 4.36 4.45 -2.02
N GLU A 13 5.56 5.03 -1.92
CA GLU A 13 6.74 4.37 -1.35
C GLU A 13 6.49 3.93 0.10
N HIS A 14 5.95 4.82 0.94
CA HIS A 14 5.70 4.49 2.34
C HIS A 14 4.62 3.41 2.52
N ASN A 15 3.60 3.39 1.67
CA ASN A 15 2.60 2.33 1.67
C ASN A 15 3.22 0.96 1.36
N GLU A 16 4.21 0.88 0.48
CA GLU A 16 4.92 -0.38 0.19
C GLU A 16 5.66 -0.90 1.44
N GLU A 17 6.32 -0.02 2.19
CA GLU A 17 6.98 -0.38 3.46
C GLU A 17 5.98 -0.93 4.49
N HIS A 18 4.80 -0.29 4.60
CA HIS A 18 3.72 -0.75 5.47
C HIS A 18 3.14 -2.09 5.03
N ILE A 19 2.87 -2.26 3.73
CA ILE A 19 2.37 -3.52 3.16
C ILE A 19 3.31 -4.67 3.50
N GLU A 20 4.63 -4.49 3.29
CA GLU A 20 5.62 -5.53 3.60
C GLU A 20 5.71 -5.82 5.10
N THR A 21 5.57 -4.80 5.95
CA THR A 21 5.52 -4.98 7.40
C THR A 21 4.29 -5.79 7.83
N TYR A 22 3.12 -5.46 7.29
CA TYR A 22 1.86 -6.16 7.59
C TYR A 22 1.87 -7.59 7.05
N LYS A 23 2.48 -7.86 5.90
CA LYS A 23 2.70 -9.22 5.39
C LYS A 23 3.52 -10.07 6.36
N LYS A 24 4.61 -9.52 6.91
CA LYS A 24 5.42 -10.22 7.92
C LYS A 24 4.59 -10.57 9.14
N TRP A 25 3.88 -9.60 9.70
CA TRP A 25 3.01 -9.83 10.86
C TRP A 25 1.91 -10.85 10.56
N ALA A 26 1.32 -10.83 9.37
CA ALA A 26 0.30 -11.80 8.96
C ALA A 26 0.85 -13.23 8.94
N ASN A 27 2.13 -13.41 8.62
CA ASN A 27 2.81 -14.71 8.66
C ASN A 27 3.22 -15.13 10.07
N ASP A 28 3.52 -14.17 10.95
CA ASP A 28 3.98 -14.43 12.32
C ASP A 28 2.82 -14.77 13.28
N ILE A 29 1.61 -14.29 13.00
CA ILE A 29 0.41 -14.58 13.79
C ILE A 29 -0.42 -15.74 13.20
N LYS A 30 -1.25 -16.37 14.03
CA LYS A 30 -2.08 -17.53 13.63
C LYS A 30 -3.58 -17.27 13.85
N GLY A 31 -4.41 -18.07 13.17
CA GLY A 31 -5.86 -18.06 13.31
C GLY A 31 -6.52 -16.88 12.61
N ASN A 32 -7.76 -16.56 12.99
CA ASN A 32 -8.60 -15.59 12.29
C ASN A 32 -7.97 -14.18 12.18
N ALA A 33 -7.12 -13.79 13.14
CA ALA A 33 -6.41 -12.51 13.09
C ALA A 33 -5.40 -12.45 11.92
N SER A 34 -4.74 -13.56 11.59
CA SER A 34 -3.85 -13.66 10.41
C SER A 34 -4.65 -13.44 9.12
N GLU A 35 -5.81 -14.08 9.00
CA GLU A 35 -6.64 -13.97 7.80
C GLU A 35 -7.20 -12.55 7.63
N LEU A 36 -7.67 -11.91 8.71
CA LEU A 36 -8.10 -10.51 8.67
C LEU A 36 -6.95 -9.56 8.29
N LEU A 37 -5.74 -9.82 8.78
CA LEU A 37 -4.57 -9.01 8.42
C LEU A 37 -4.17 -9.21 6.94
N LYS A 38 -4.25 -10.43 6.41
CA LYS A 38 -4.05 -10.70 4.98
C LYS A 38 -5.08 -9.98 4.12
N GLU A 39 -6.34 -9.95 4.56
CA GLU A 39 -7.39 -9.19 3.87
C GLU A 39 -7.08 -7.68 3.87
N ALA A 40 -6.64 -7.13 5.00
CA ALA A 40 -6.22 -5.74 5.10
C ALA A 40 -5.03 -5.44 4.16
N VAL A 41 -4.01 -6.30 4.15
CA VAL A 41 -2.84 -6.18 3.23
C VAL A 41 -3.31 -6.08 1.79
N LYS A 42 -4.22 -6.96 1.36
CA LYS A 42 -4.75 -6.93 -0.01
C LYS A 42 -5.44 -5.60 -0.34
N LYS A 43 -6.16 -5.01 0.62
CA LYS A 43 -6.79 -3.68 0.44
C LYS A 43 -5.78 -2.55 0.35
N PHE A 44 -4.69 -2.61 1.11
CA PHE A 44 -3.59 -1.66 0.96
C PHE A 44 -2.90 -1.80 -0.39
N GLU A 45 -2.65 -3.01 -0.87
CA GLU A 45 -2.09 -3.26 -2.21
C GLU A 45 -2.99 -2.72 -3.31
N GLU A 46 -4.29 -3.03 -3.29
CA GLU A 46 -5.29 -2.53 -4.24
C GLU A 46 -5.33 -0.98 -4.24
N GLY A 47 -5.33 -0.38 -3.05
CA GLY A 47 -5.31 1.08 -2.90
C GLY A 47 -4.04 1.70 -3.44
N ASN A 48 -2.87 1.13 -3.14
CA ASN A 48 -1.59 1.66 -3.58
C ASN A 48 -1.42 1.57 -5.11
N GLU A 49 -1.96 0.52 -5.73
CA GLU A 49 -1.97 0.39 -7.19
C GLU A 49 -2.83 1.48 -7.86
N ILE A 50 -3.96 1.85 -7.26
CA ILE A 50 -4.76 2.98 -7.76
C ILE A 50 -3.97 4.29 -7.65
N LEU A 51 -3.23 4.50 -6.55
CA LEU A 51 -2.37 5.68 -6.38
C LEU A 51 -1.26 5.74 -7.44
N LYS A 52 -0.62 4.61 -7.75
CA LYS A 52 0.38 4.51 -8.83
C LYS A 52 -0.21 4.90 -10.18
N ARG A 53 -1.38 4.40 -10.53
CA ARG A 53 -2.08 4.75 -11.78
C ARG A 53 -2.46 6.23 -11.85
N ILE A 54 -2.82 6.84 -10.72
CA ILE A 54 -3.04 8.29 -10.65
C ILE A 54 -1.72 9.03 -10.90
N TYR A 55 -0.62 8.60 -10.27
CA TYR A 55 0.69 9.22 -10.44
C TYR A 55 1.17 9.14 -11.90
N GLU A 56 1.02 7.99 -12.56
CA GLU A 56 1.34 7.81 -13.98
C GLU A 56 0.55 8.80 -14.85
N LYS A 57 -0.78 8.88 -14.68
CA LYS A 57 -1.64 9.80 -15.43
C LYS A 57 -1.32 11.28 -15.25
N LEU A 58 -0.72 11.65 -14.12
CA LEU A 58 -0.31 13.02 -13.87
C LEU A 58 1.02 13.36 -14.55
N ASN A 59 1.78 12.36 -14.99
CA ASN A 59 3.09 12.47 -15.62
C ASN A 59 3.09 12.09 -17.11
N GLU A 60 1.96 11.64 -17.65
CA GLU A 60 1.63 11.65 -19.09
C GLU A 60 1.57 13.09 -19.63
#